data_AF-A0A3L7XJS3-F1
#
_entry.id   AF-A0A3L7XJS3-F1
#
_cell.length_a   1.000
_cell.length_b   1.000
_cell.length_c   1.000
_cell.angle_alpha   90.00
_cell.angle_beta   90.00
_cell.angle_gamma   90.00
#
_symmetry.space_group_name_H-M   'P 1'
#
loop_
_entity.id
_entity.type
_entity.pdbx_description
1 polymer ?
#
loop_
_entity_poly.entity_id
_entity_poly.type
_entity_poly.pdbx_seq_one_letter_code
_entity_poly.pdbx_strand_id
1 'polypeptide(L)' 'NEDGTFKNADELRQIYEVEQHLAPDQNVVAYCRIGERSSHTWFVLTYLLGYPNVRNYDGSWTEWGNLVGAPIERP' A
#
# COMPACT_ATOMS: atom_id res chain seq x y z
N ASN A 1 9.56 13.16 -5.45
CA ASN A 1 10.74 14.00 -5.73
C ASN A 1 11.07 14.84 -4.51
N GLU A 2 12.25 15.47 -4.43
CA GLU A 2 12.64 16.28 -3.26
C GLU A 2 11.68 17.48 -3.01
N ASP A 3 10.96 17.90 -4.03
CA ASP A 3 9.93 18.95 -4.00
C ASP A 3 8.54 18.48 -3.51
N GLY A 4 8.40 17.20 -3.12
CA GLY A 4 7.14 16.62 -2.65
C GLY A 4 6.17 16.19 -3.75
N THR A 5 6.51 16.36 -5.03
CA THR A 5 5.70 15.82 -6.13
C THR A 5 5.82 14.30 -6.22
N PHE A 6 4.78 13.66 -6.78
CA PHE A 6 4.84 12.24 -7.13
C PHE A 6 5.96 11.98 -8.14
N LYS A 7 6.60 10.82 -7.99
CA LYS A 7 7.46 10.25 -9.02
C LYS A 7 6.65 9.99 -10.30
N ASN A 8 7.31 9.90 -11.44
CA ASN A 8 6.62 9.56 -12.68
C ASN A 8 6.16 8.08 -12.66
N ALA A 9 5.28 7.71 -13.59
CA ALA A 9 4.68 6.37 -13.61
C ALA A 9 5.72 5.25 -13.73
N ASP A 10 6.79 5.45 -14.49
CA ASP A 10 7.81 4.40 -14.71
C ASP A 10 8.66 4.18 -13.45
N GLU A 11 9.03 5.27 -12.75
CA GLU A 11 9.69 5.17 -11.45
C GLU A 11 8.79 4.50 -10.40
N LEU A 12 7.49 4.77 -10.42
CA LEU A 12 6.54 4.14 -9.51
C LEU A 12 6.39 2.64 -9.82
N ARG A 13 6.30 2.26 -11.10
CA ARG A 13 6.30 0.83 -11.51
C ARG A 13 7.58 0.12 -11.10
N GLN A 14 8.74 0.77 -11.24
CA GLN A 14 10.01 0.21 -10.79
C GLN A 14 9.96 -0.15 -9.29
N ILE A 15 9.43 0.74 -8.46
CA ILE A 15 9.29 0.49 -7.01
C ILE A 15 8.31 -0.65 -6.74
N TYR A 16 7.08 -0.57 -7.26
CA TYR A 16 6.04 -1.53 -6.86
C TYR A 16 6.13 -2.87 -7.61
N GLU A 17 6.33 -2.86 -8.92
CA GLU A 17 6.28 -4.06 -9.76
C GLU A 17 7.62 -4.80 -9.78
N VAL A 18 8.74 -4.08 -9.86
CA VAL A 18 10.06 -4.69 -10.01
C VAL A 18 10.69 -5.01 -8.65
N GLU A 19 10.79 -4.02 -7.76
CA GLU A 19 11.46 -4.21 -6.46
C GLU A 19 10.60 -4.96 -5.44
N GLN A 20 9.28 -4.76 -5.45
CA GLN A 20 8.35 -5.44 -4.53
C GLN A 20 7.60 -6.62 -5.19
N HIS A 21 7.85 -6.91 -6.47
CA HIS A 21 7.24 -8.01 -7.21
C HIS A 21 5.70 -7.99 -7.21
N LEU A 22 5.10 -6.80 -7.18
CA LEU A 22 3.65 -6.65 -7.20
C LEU A 22 3.10 -6.83 -8.62
N ALA A 23 2.11 -7.71 -8.81
CA ALA A 23 1.45 -7.86 -10.09
C ALA A 23 0.29 -6.85 -10.24
N PRO A 24 0.10 -6.23 -11.43
CA PRO A 24 -0.95 -5.23 -11.67
C PRO A 24 -2.39 -5.70 -11.42
N ASP A 25 -2.66 -7.00 -11.53
CA ASP A 25 -3.98 -7.61 -11.34
C ASP A 25 -4.20 -8.19 -9.94
N GLN A 26 -3.19 -8.13 -9.07
CA GLN A 26 -3.25 -8.67 -7.72
C GLN A 26 -4.24 -7.90 -6.84
N ASN A 27 -4.87 -8.59 -5.90
CA ASN A 27 -5.62 -7.95 -4.82
C ASN A 27 -4.65 -7.36 -3.80
N VAL A 28 -4.68 -6.04 -3.64
CA VAL A 28 -3.76 -5.31 -2.75
C VAL A 28 -4.52 -4.71 -1.57
N VAL A 29 -3.99 -4.91 -0.37
CA VAL A 29 -4.47 -4.27 0.86
C VAL A 29 -3.34 -3.44 1.44
N ALA A 30 -3.43 -2.11 1.33
CA ALA A 30 -2.49 -1.19 1.94
C ALA A 30 -2.88 -0.95 3.40
N TYR A 31 -1.91 -0.98 4.32
CA TYR A 31 -2.13 -0.70 5.74
C TYR A 31 -0.91 0.00 6.34
N CYS A 32 -1.12 0.67 7.47
CA CYS A 32 -0.04 1.27 8.26
C CYS A 32 -0.34 1.12 9.76
N ARG A 33 -0.44 2.22 10.49
CA ARG A 33 -0.88 2.23 11.90
C ARG A 33 -2.35 2.58 12.07
N ILE A 34 -2.85 3.58 11.32
CA ILE A 34 -4.22 4.13 11.40
C ILE A 34 -4.74 4.58 10.02
N GLY A 35 -4.36 3.88 8.95
CA GLY A 35 -4.82 4.19 7.58
C GLY A 35 -4.21 5.42 6.90
N GLU A 36 -3.73 6.44 7.64
CA GLU A 36 -3.33 7.73 7.07
C GLU A 36 -2.15 7.65 6.09
N ARG A 37 -1.11 6.89 6.43
CA ARG A 37 0.09 6.72 5.58
C ARG A 37 -0.18 5.75 4.44
N SER A 38 -1.00 4.74 4.67
CA SER A 38 -1.37 3.77 3.65
C SER A 38 -2.31 4.38 2.59
N SER A 39 -3.08 5.42 2.92
CA SER A 39 -3.84 6.20 1.94
C SER A 39 -2.97 6.74 0.82
N HIS A 40 -1.72 7.13 1.11
CA HIS A 40 -0.79 7.61 0.09
C HIS A 40 -0.45 6.50 -0.93
N THR A 41 -0.07 5.32 -0.45
CA THR A 41 0.24 4.17 -1.32
C THR A 41 -1.01 3.69 -2.06
N TRP A 42 -2.15 3.63 -1.38
CA TRP A 42 -3.43 3.30 -1.99
C TRP A 42 -3.76 4.25 -3.15
N PHE A 43 -3.59 5.56 -2.96
CA PHE A 43 -3.83 6.55 -4.00
C PHE A 43 -2.91 6.35 -5.21
N VAL A 44 -1.62 6.12 -4.97
CA VAL A 44 -0.63 5.89 -6.03
C VAL A 44 -0.99 4.65 -6.87
N LEU A 45 -1.24 3.51 -6.23
CA LEU A 45 -1.56 2.27 -6.93
C LEU A 45 -2.89 2.40 -7.70
N THR A 46 -3.92 2.98 -7.07
CA THR A 46 -5.27 3.08 -7.64
C THR A 46 -5.33 4.08 -8.81
N TYR A 47 -4.83 5.31 -8.59
CA TYR A 47 -5.09 6.42 -9.51
C TYR A 47 -3.91 6.74 -10.43
N LEU A 48 -2.67 6.54 -9.99
CA LEU A 48 -1.50 6.86 -10.80
C LEU A 48 -1.05 5.66 -11.65
N LEU A 49 -1.20 4.44 -11.12
CA LEU A 49 -0.83 3.21 -11.82
C LEU A 49 -2.02 2.41 -12.34
N GLY A 50 -3.24 2.74 -11.94
CA GLY A 50 -4.47 2.15 -12.50
C GLY A 50 -4.74 0.71 -12.04
N TYR A 51 -4.25 0.32 -10.86
CA TYR A 51 -4.51 -1.01 -10.31
C TYR A 51 -6.01 -1.16 -9.99
N PRO A 52 -6.68 -2.19 -10.52
CA PRO A 52 -8.13 -2.30 -10.40
C PRO A 52 -8.60 -2.74 -9.00
N ASN A 53 -7.72 -3.38 -8.22
CA ASN A 53 -8.09 -4.10 -6.99
C ASN A 53 -7.27 -3.68 -5.76
N VAL A 54 -7.31 -2.39 -5.39
CA VAL A 54 -6.57 -1.85 -4.23
C VAL A 54 -7.54 -1.36 -3.15
N ARG A 55 -7.35 -1.83 -1.91
CA ARG A 55 -8.11 -1.40 -0.72
C ARG A 55 -7.17 -0.78 0.31
N ASN A 56 -7.59 0.29 0.96
CA ASN A 56 -6.92 0.81 2.15
C ASN A 56 -7.61 0.24 3.39
N TYR A 57 -6.86 -0.46 4.24
CA TYR A 57 -7.35 -0.95 5.51
C TYR A 57 -7.15 0.12 6.59
N ASP A 58 -8.21 0.85 6.91
CA ASP A 58 -8.23 2.00 7.80
C ASP A 58 -7.91 1.62 9.25
N GLY A 59 -8.45 0.51 9.75
CA GLY A 59 -8.15 -0.03 11.08
C GLY A 59 -6.65 -0.30 11.27
N SER A 60 -5.98 -0.79 10.23
CA SER A 60 -4.52 -0.92 10.18
C SER A 60 -3.96 -1.67 11.40
N TRP A 61 -2.70 -1.44 11.78
CA TRP A 61 -2.09 -2.11 12.92
C TRP A 61 -2.74 -1.78 14.27
N THR A 62 -3.34 -0.59 14.42
CA THR A 62 -4.03 -0.23 15.67
C THR A 62 -5.23 -1.15 15.89
N GLU A 63 -5.94 -1.54 14.84
CA GLU A 63 -6.98 -2.55 14.94
C GLU A 63 -6.36 -3.95 15.03
N TRP A 64 -5.60 -4.39 14.01
CA TRP A 64 -5.11 -5.78 13.91
C TRP A 64 -4.27 -6.21 15.11
N GLY A 65 -3.39 -5.33 15.60
CA GLY A 65 -2.54 -5.61 16.76
C GLY A 65 -3.29 -5.70 18.09
N ASN A 66 -4.55 -5.25 18.14
CA ASN A 66 -5.44 -5.38 19.31
C ASN A 66 -6.50 -6.47 19.15
N LEU A 67 -6.62 -7.11 17.98
CA LEU A 67 -7.56 -8.20 17.76
C LEU A 67 -7.10 -9.47 18.49
N VAL A 68 -7.98 -10.02 19.33
CA VAL A 68 -7.72 -11.26 20.06
C VAL A 68 -7.64 -12.42 19.07
N GLY A 69 -6.52 -13.14 19.09
CA GLY A 69 -6.31 -14.33 18.26
C GLY A 69 -5.95 -14.04 16.80
N ALA A 70 -5.73 -12.78 16.41
CA ALA A 70 -5.23 -12.46 15.07
C ALA A 70 -3.80 -13.02 14.87
N PRO A 71 -3.50 -13.66 13.73
CA PRO A 71 -2.16 -14.12 13.44
C PRO A 71 -1.21 -12.94 13.25
N ILE A 72 -0.03 -13.03 13.85
CA ILE A 72 1.04 -12.03 13.79
C ILE A 72 2.35 -12.76 13.58
N GLU A 73 3.06 -12.42 12.50
CA GLU A 73 4.45 -12.80 12.30
C GLU A 73 5.37 -11.90 13.13
N ARG A 74 6.41 -12.47 13.73
CA ARG A 74 7.44 -11.75 14.49
C ARG A 74 8.81 -12.06 13.88
N PRO A 75 9.72 -11.08 13.82
CA PRO A 75 11.11 -11.31 13.42
C PRO A 75 11.84 -12.24 14.40
#